data_AF-A0A2K2UEV7-F1
#
_entry.id   AF-A0A2K2UEV7-F1
#
_cell.length_a   1.000
_cell.length_b   1.000
_cell.length_c   1.000
_cell.angle_alpha   90.00
_cell.angle_beta   90.00
_cell.angle_gamma   90.00
#
_symmetry.space_group_name_H-M   'P 1'
#
loop_
_entity.id
_entity.type
_entity.pdbx_description
1 polymer ?
#
loop_
_entity_poly.entity_id
_entity_poly.type
_entity_poly.pdbx_seq_one_letter_code
_entity_poly.pdbx_strand_id
1 'polypeptide(L)' 'MVDVTIALAALKVVGYGLAAIGPGIGIGVATYGLCVSAARQPEMKGTLMGYFFIGAAMSEALALLGLVLFFIG' A
#
# COMPACT_ATOMS: atom_id res chain seq x y z
N MET A 1 -17.29 4.37 30.54
CA MET A 1 -15.81 4.21 30.42
C MET A 1 -15.48 3.12 29.42
N VAL A 2 -16.04 1.90 29.55
CA VAL A 2 -15.80 0.78 28.60
C VAL A 2 -16.28 1.07 27.17
N ASP A 3 -17.43 1.73 27.00
CA ASP A 3 -17.98 2.04 25.66
C ASP A 3 -17.08 2.97 24.84
N VAL A 4 -16.45 3.94 25.51
CA VAL A 4 -15.50 4.88 24.89
C VAL A 4 -14.24 4.15 24.44
N THR A 5 -13.74 3.21 25.22
CA THR A 5 -12.58 2.39 24.88
C THR A 5 -12.84 1.53 23.63
N ILE A 6 -14.02 0.92 23.53
CA ILE A 6 -14.42 0.12 22.37
C ILE A 6 -14.54 1.00 21.12
N ALA A 7 -15.12 2.19 21.25
CA ALA A 7 -15.24 3.15 20.15
C ALA A 7 -13.86 3.59 19.60
N LEU A 8 -12.90 3.90 20.48
CA LEU A 8 -11.53 4.24 20.06
C LEU A 8 -10.85 3.07 19.34
N ALA A 9 -11.00 1.84 19.85
CA ALA A 9 -10.42 0.65 19.23
C ALA A 9 -10.98 0.42 17.82
N ALA A 10 -12.28 0.58 17.63
CA ALA A 10 -12.92 0.46 16.31
C ALA A 10 -12.40 1.52 15.32
N LEU A 11 -12.23 2.76 15.78
CA LEU A 11 -11.78 3.87 14.94
C LEU A 11 -10.35 3.65 14.42
N LYS A 12 -9.46 3.07 15.25
CA LYS A 12 -8.10 2.70 14.84
C LYS A 12 -8.10 1.70 13.68
N VAL A 13 -8.93 0.65 13.77
CA VAL A 13 -9.05 -0.38 12.73
C VAL A 13 -9.56 0.22 11.43
N VAL A 14 -10.57 1.10 11.49
CA VAL A 14 -11.09 1.81 10.32
C VAL A 14 -10.03 2.73 9.71
N GLY A 15 -9.31 3.50 10.54
CA GLY A 15 -8.24 4.38 10.09
C GLY A 15 -7.13 3.64 9.36
N TYR A 16 -6.70 2.49 9.88
CA TYR A 16 -5.73 1.63 9.20
C TYR A 16 -6.28 1.05 7.89
N GLY A 17 -7.51 0.56 7.89
CA GLY A 17 -8.16 0.04 6.68
C GLY A 17 -8.25 1.07 5.55
N LEU A 18 -8.52 2.34 5.89
CA LEU A 18 -8.52 3.44 4.92
C LEU A 18 -7.12 3.75 4.38
N ALA A 19 -6.09 3.68 5.23
CA ALA A 19 -4.70 3.89 4.81
C ALA A 19 -4.22 2.83 3.80
N ALA A 20 -4.77 1.62 3.83
CA ALA A 20 -4.43 0.53 2.91
C ALA A 20 -4.99 0.70 1.48
N ILE A 21 -6.01 1.55 1.28
CA ILE A 21 -6.66 1.73 -0.03
C ILE A 21 -5.68 2.34 -1.06
N GLY A 22 -4.92 3.35 -0.65
CA GLY A 22 -3.92 4.02 -1.50
C GLY A 22 -2.91 3.04 -2.10
N PRO A 23 -2.17 2.26 -1.28
CA PRO A 23 -1.26 1.24 -1.77
C PRO A 23 -1.92 0.15 -2.59
N GLY A 24 -3.11 -0.31 -2.21
CA GLY A 24 -3.85 -1.30 -2.98
C GLY A 24 -4.08 -0.85 -4.43
N ILE A 25 -4.47 0.41 -4.63
CA ILE A 25 -4.65 0.99 -5.96
C ILE A 25 -3.29 1.22 -6.65
N GLY A 26 -2.33 1.85 -5.95
CA GLY A 26 -1.04 2.21 -6.53
C GLY A 26 -0.21 1.01 -6.98
N ILE A 27 -0.11 -0.04 -6.15
CA ILE A 27 0.55 -1.30 -6.53
C ILE A 27 -0.23 -1.99 -7.65
N GLY A 28 -1.56 -1.98 -7.61
CA GLY A 28 -2.39 -2.57 -8.68
C GLY A 28 -2.06 -1.97 -10.04
N VAL A 29 -2.02 -0.64 -10.12
CA VAL A 29 -1.67 0.09 -11.35
C VAL A 29 -0.22 -0.15 -11.77
N ALA A 30 0.72 -0.10 -10.82
CA ALA A 30 2.14 -0.36 -11.11
C ALA A 30 2.38 -1.79 -11.63
N THR A 31 1.72 -2.78 -11.03
CA THR A 31 1.80 -4.19 -11.44
C THR A 31 1.21 -4.38 -12.84
N TYR A 32 0.08 -3.74 -13.14
CA TYR A 32 -0.50 -3.76 -14.48
C TYR A 32 0.48 -3.20 -15.52
N GLY A 33 1.07 -2.02 -15.25
CA GLY A 33 2.05 -1.39 -16.13
C GLY A 33 3.29 -2.27 -16.36
N LEU A 34 3.79 -2.92 -15.30
CA LEU A 34 4.88 -3.88 -15.35
C LEU A 34 4.54 -5.07 -16.27
N CYS A 35 3.39 -5.70 -16.09
CA CYS A 35 2.96 -6.86 -16.88
C CYS A 35 2.84 -6.51 -18.37
N VAL A 36 2.19 -5.39 -18.70
CA VAL A 36 2.02 -4.94 -20.09
C VAL A 36 3.36 -4.59 -20.74
N SER A 37 4.26 -3.95 -19.99
CA SER A 37 5.59 -3.58 -20.49
C SER A 37 6.47 -4.81 -20.69
N ALA A 38 6.47 -5.74 -19.73
CA ALA A 38 7.24 -6.99 -19.82
C ALA A 38 6.72 -7.91 -20.93
N ALA A 39 5.41 -7.89 -21.22
CA ALA A 39 4.84 -8.63 -22.35
C ALA A 39 5.28 -8.06 -23.71
N ARG A 40 5.51 -6.73 -23.80
CA ARG A 40 5.96 -6.05 -25.02
C ARG A 40 7.47 -6.11 -25.22
N GLN A 41 8.24 -6.03 -24.14
CA GLN A 41 9.71 -5.99 -24.14
C GLN A 41 10.27 -6.90 -23.02
N PRO A 42 10.30 -8.22 -23.24
CA PRO A 42 10.74 -9.19 -22.24
C PRO A 42 12.20 -9.01 -21.82
N GLU A 43 13.06 -8.50 -22.69
CA GLU A 43 14.46 -8.17 -22.41
C GLU A 43 14.63 -7.08 -21.35
N MET A 44 13.63 -6.20 -21.19
CA MET A 44 13.65 -5.12 -20.20
C MET A 44 13.10 -5.55 -18.82
N LYS A 45 12.68 -6.81 -18.65
CA LYS A 45 12.02 -7.29 -17.42
C LYS A 45 12.81 -6.99 -16.15
N GLY A 46 14.13 -7.16 -16.16
CA GLY A 46 14.98 -6.89 -15.00
C GLY A 46 14.92 -5.43 -14.56
N THR A 47 15.05 -4.50 -15.51
CA THR A 47 14.96 -3.06 -15.26
C THR A 47 13.54 -2.64 -14.83
N LEU A 48 12.51 -3.19 -15.47
CA LEU A 48 11.11 -2.91 -15.12
C LEU A 48 10.76 -3.35 -13.70
N MET A 49 11.27 -4.49 -13.23
CA MET A 49 11.11 -4.92 -11.83
C MET A 49 11.75 -3.92 -10.86
N GLY A 50 12.90 -3.33 -11.20
CA GLY A 50 13.54 -2.28 -10.40
C GLY A 50 12.62 -1.06 -10.22
N TYR A 51 12.04 -0.56 -11.32
CA TYR A 51 11.08 0.54 -11.25
C TYR A 51 9.80 0.17 -10.50
N PHE A 52 9.31 -1.05 -10.67
CA PHE A 52 8.16 -1.55 -9.92
C PHE A 52 8.43 -1.52 -8.41
N PHE A 53 9.58 -1.99 -7.93
CA PHE A 53 9.88 -1.96 -6.49
C PHE A 53 9.96 -0.54 -5.93
N ILE A 54 10.55 0.40 -6.67
CA ILE A 54 10.59 1.81 -6.26
C ILE A 54 9.17 2.37 -6.15
N GLY A 55 8.33 2.15 -7.18
CA GLY A 55 6.94 2.59 -7.19
C GLY A 55 6.09 1.94 -6.09
N ALA A 56 6.25 0.63 -5.88
CA ALA A 56 5.56 -0.12 -4.83
C ALA A 56 5.96 0.38 -3.44
N ALA A 57 7.25 0.64 -3.19
CA ALA A 57 7.72 1.19 -1.93
C ALA A 57 7.15 2.60 -1.64
N MET A 58 7.08 3.46 -2.66
CA MET A 58 6.43 4.78 -2.52
C MET A 58 4.94 4.64 -2.24
N SER A 59 4.28 3.69 -2.89
CA SER A 59 2.86 3.42 -2.70
C SER A 59 2.53 2.88 -1.30
N GLU A 60 3.39 2.02 -0.75
CA GLU A 60 3.24 1.42 0.58
C GLU A 60 3.58 2.35 1.74
N ALA A 61 4.38 3.39 1.50
CA ALA A 61 4.81 4.31 2.56
C ALA A 61 3.64 4.85 3.40
N LEU A 62 2.50 5.14 2.77
CA LEU A 62 1.30 5.66 3.45
C LEU A 62 0.58 4.58 4.29
N ALA A 63 0.51 3.33 3.83
CA ALA A 63 -0.07 2.25 4.63
C ALA A 63 0.83 1.85 5.80
N LEU A 64 2.15 1.85 5.61
CA LEU A 64 3.10 1.59 6.70
C LEU A 64 3.00 2.68 7.78
N LEU A 65 2.85 3.95 7.38
CA LEU A 65 2.58 5.03 8.34
C LEU A 65 1.25 4.84 9.06
N GLY A 66 0.19 4.43 8.34
CA GLY A 66 -1.10 4.08 8.94
C GLY A 66 -1.01 2.92 9.93
N LEU A 67 -0.20 1.90 9.63
CA LEU A 67 0.06 0.77 10.52
C LEU A 67 0.79 1.20 11.79
N VAL A 68 1.81 2.06 11.65
CA VAL A 68 2.53 2.60 12.82
C VAL A 68 1.57 3.39 13.71
N LEU A 69 0.77 4.29 13.13
CA LEU A 69 -0.23 5.08 13.86
C LEU A 69 -1.28 4.20 14.55
N PHE A 70 -1.66 3.07 13.95
CA PHE A 70 -2.56 2.10 14.57
C PHE A 70 -2.03 1.55 15.90
N PHE A 71 -0.72 1.28 15.99
CA PHE A 71 -0.10 0.73 17.20
C PHE A 71 0.21 1.76 18.28
N ILE A 72 0.57 3.00 17.89
CA ILE A 72 1.03 4.02 18.85
C ILE A 72 -0.03 5.07 19.20
N GLY A 73 -1.07 5.23 18.39
CA GLY A 73 -2.16 6.19 18.59
C GLY A 73 -3.24 5.68 19.53
#